data_AF-A0A965YLJ5-F1
#
_entry.id   AF-A0A965YLJ5-F1
#
_cell.length_a   1.000
_cell.length_b   1.000
_cell.length_c   1.000
_cell.angle_alpha   90.00
_cell.angle_beta   90.00
_cell.angle_gamma   90.00
#
_symmetry.space_group_name_H-M   'P 1'
#
loop_
_entity.id
_entity.type
_entity.pdbx_description
1 polymer ?
#
loop_
_entity_poly.entity_id
_entity_poly.type
_entity_poly.pdbx_seq_one_letter_code
_entity_poly.pdbx_strand_id
1 'polypeptide(L)'
;MNVLSLFDGIACGKVALDRLGIKYDKYFASEIEGGAVHIAKANHPDIIHIGDVKKVKGSDLPKIDLLMGGSPCQDLSQAMKNRKGLGGTKSSLFFEFVRLFDETKPEYFLFENVGGAKKEDIKLISEKLGVEPIRINSSLVSGALRNRLYWTNIPNVKQPEDKNIKLQDILESGYADRLKARALLSSDSRPLRDKKRMLHRYYNTGFTTIVFDDKGMTPENCRYLTQTELERCMNLPVGYTSMVKRDKAAFHIGNGWTVDVIAHILKGMNDYVPKIDCSHVQNKGNMA
;
A
#
# COMPACT_ATOMS: atom_id res chain seq x y z
N MET A 1 -20.76 -3.38 5.72
CA MET A 1 -19.70 -2.38 5.46
C MET A 1 -19.35 -2.38 3.98
N ASN A 2 -19.43 -1.26 3.27
CA ASN A 2 -18.93 -1.14 1.89
C ASN A 2 -17.57 -0.43 1.86
N VAL A 3 -16.62 -1.00 1.11
CA VAL A 3 -15.26 -0.48 0.98
C VAL A 3 -15.05 0.11 -0.41
N LEU A 4 -14.53 1.33 -0.49
CA LEU A 4 -14.05 1.95 -1.72
C LEU A 4 -12.52 2.08 -1.65
N SER A 5 -11.81 1.41 -2.55
CA SER A 5 -10.36 1.48 -2.70
C SER A 5 -10.01 2.21 -3.99
N LEU A 6 -9.38 3.38 -3.86
CA LEU A 6 -8.92 4.20 -4.97
C LEU A 6 -7.44 3.98 -5.20
N PHE A 7 -7.03 3.87 -6.47
CA PHE A 7 -5.64 3.51 -6.82
C PHE A 7 -5.26 2.17 -6.19
N ASP A 8 -6.17 1.19 -6.31
CA ASP A 8 -6.14 -0.07 -5.55
C ASP A 8 -4.87 -0.90 -5.78
N GLY A 9 -4.25 -0.74 -6.96
CA GLY A 9 -3.09 -1.50 -7.36
C GLY A 9 -3.41 -3.00 -7.37
N ILE A 10 -2.70 -3.74 -6.54
CA ILE A 10 -2.84 -5.21 -6.42
C ILE A 10 -3.69 -5.60 -5.20
N ALA A 11 -4.65 -4.77 -4.80
CA ALA A 11 -5.60 -5.03 -3.72
C ALA A 11 -4.98 -5.30 -2.33
N CYS A 12 -3.84 -4.67 -2.01
CA CYS A 12 -3.19 -4.83 -0.70
C CYS A 12 -4.12 -4.48 0.48
N GLY A 13 -5.03 -3.51 0.29
CA GLY A 13 -6.03 -3.15 1.30
C GLY A 13 -7.02 -4.28 1.57
N LYS A 14 -7.50 -4.97 0.54
CA LYS A 14 -8.35 -6.16 0.68
C LYS A 14 -7.61 -7.30 1.39
N VAL A 15 -6.36 -7.58 1.02
CA VAL A 15 -5.54 -8.59 1.69
C VAL A 15 -5.41 -8.29 3.19
N ALA A 16 -5.26 -7.00 3.57
CA ALA A 16 -5.19 -6.60 4.97
C ALA A 16 -6.52 -6.80 5.72
N LEU A 17 -7.67 -6.44 5.11
CA LEU A 17 -9.00 -6.69 5.67
C LEU A 17 -9.24 -8.19 5.89
N ASP A 18 -8.96 -9.00 4.88
CA ASP A 18 -9.13 -10.45 4.92
C ASP A 18 -8.24 -11.08 6.00
N ARG A 19 -6.99 -10.61 6.14
CA ARG A 19 -6.04 -11.06 7.17
C ARG A 19 -6.53 -10.78 8.60
N LEU A 20 -7.27 -9.68 8.80
CA LEU A 20 -7.87 -9.33 10.09
C LEU A 20 -9.23 -10.02 10.32
N GLY A 21 -9.79 -10.66 9.30
CA GLY A 21 -11.14 -11.22 9.35
C GLY A 21 -12.25 -10.17 9.39
N ILE A 22 -11.96 -8.91 9.02
CA ILE A 22 -12.93 -7.81 9.02
C ILE A 22 -13.99 -8.10 7.95
N LYS A 23 -15.26 -8.15 8.37
CA LYS A 23 -16.38 -8.42 7.47
C LYS A 23 -16.82 -7.15 6.76
N TYR A 24 -17.07 -7.28 5.47
CA TYR A 24 -17.62 -6.23 4.62
C TYR A 24 -18.49 -6.87 3.54
N ASP A 25 -19.40 -6.10 2.95
CA ASP A 25 -20.42 -6.58 2.02
C ASP A 25 -19.91 -6.50 0.57
N LYS A 26 -19.35 -5.34 0.20
CA LYS A 26 -18.83 -5.08 -1.15
C LYS A 26 -17.50 -4.36 -1.11
N TYR A 27 -16.61 -4.72 -2.02
CA TYR A 27 -15.33 -4.06 -2.24
C TYR A 27 -15.27 -3.48 -3.64
N PHE A 28 -15.25 -2.15 -3.75
CA PHE A 28 -15.13 -1.42 -5.00
C PHE A 28 -13.69 -0.96 -5.20
N ALA A 29 -13.12 -1.21 -6.38
CA ALA A 29 -11.74 -0.85 -6.70
C ALA A 29 -11.66 0.02 -7.96
N SER A 30 -11.12 1.23 -7.81
CA SER A 30 -10.72 2.09 -8.92
C SER A 30 -9.25 1.89 -9.22
N GLU A 31 -8.95 1.26 -10.36
CA GLU A 31 -7.60 0.97 -10.86
C GLU A 31 -7.64 0.90 -12.40
N ILE A 32 -6.60 1.43 -13.05
CA ILE A 32 -6.48 1.51 -14.51
C ILE A 32 -5.30 0.71 -15.06
N GLU A 33 -4.32 0.39 -14.22
CA GLU A 33 -3.15 -0.37 -14.61
C GLU A 33 -3.52 -1.83 -14.81
N GLY A 34 -3.57 -2.26 -16.08
CA GLY A 34 -4.09 -3.57 -16.46
C GLY A 34 -3.39 -4.76 -15.78
N GLY A 35 -2.07 -4.66 -15.55
CA GLY A 35 -1.33 -5.70 -14.81
C GLY A 35 -1.73 -5.80 -13.34
N ALA A 36 -2.07 -4.67 -12.71
CA ALA A 36 -2.51 -4.63 -11.33
C ALA A 36 -3.93 -5.20 -11.19
N VAL A 37 -4.85 -4.79 -12.09
CA VAL A 37 -6.20 -5.35 -12.20
C VAL A 37 -6.16 -6.87 -12.45
N HIS A 38 -5.25 -7.34 -13.31
CA HIS A 38 -5.10 -8.77 -13.58
C HIS A 38 -4.73 -9.57 -12.33
N ILE A 39 -3.74 -9.09 -11.55
CA ILE A 39 -3.33 -9.72 -10.29
C ILE A 39 -4.48 -9.69 -9.27
N ALA A 40 -5.15 -8.54 -9.13
CA ALA A 40 -6.27 -8.39 -8.20
C ALA A 40 -7.41 -9.36 -8.54
N LYS A 41 -7.85 -9.43 -9.80
CA LYS A 41 -8.92 -10.36 -10.25
C LYS A 41 -8.56 -11.83 -10.04
N ALA A 42 -7.30 -12.19 -10.24
CA ALA A 42 -6.86 -13.58 -10.08
C ALA A 42 -6.93 -14.05 -8.62
N ASN A 43 -6.68 -13.15 -7.65
CA ASN A 43 -6.72 -13.47 -6.22
C ASN A 43 -8.09 -13.17 -5.58
N HIS A 44 -8.83 -12.20 -6.13
CA HIS A 44 -10.04 -11.62 -5.55
C HIS A 44 -11.08 -11.36 -6.66
N PRO A 45 -11.72 -12.42 -7.20
CA PRO A 45 -12.70 -12.29 -8.28
C PRO A 45 -13.98 -11.54 -7.86
N ASP A 46 -14.19 -11.35 -6.56
CA ASP A 46 -15.31 -10.64 -5.95
C ASP A 46 -15.16 -9.10 -5.97
N ILE A 47 -14.00 -8.57 -6.33
CA ILE A 47 -13.78 -7.12 -6.44
C ILE A 47 -14.64 -6.53 -7.56
N ILE A 48 -15.38 -5.47 -7.24
CA ILE A 48 -16.14 -4.67 -8.20
C ILE A 48 -15.21 -3.59 -8.77
N HIS A 49 -14.64 -3.86 -9.94
CA HIS A 49 -13.75 -2.92 -10.62
C HIS A 49 -14.54 -1.78 -11.30
N ILE A 50 -14.28 -0.54 -10.88
CA ILE A 50 -15.00 0.67 -11.34
C ILE A 50 -14.16 1.57 -12.26
N GLY A 51 -12.93 1.14 -12.59
CA GLY A 51 -12.08 1.78 -13.59
C GLY A 51 -11.49 3.13 -13.13
N ASP A 52 -11.38 4.08 -14.06
CA ASP A 52 -10.73 5.39 -13.86
C ASP A 52 -11.44 6.25 -12.80
N VAL A 53 -10.72 6.61 -11.73
CA VAL A 53 -11.21 7.40 -10.60
C VAL A 53 -11.88 8.71 -11.01
N LYS A 54 -11.41 9.34 -12.10
CA LYS A 54 -11.96 10.60 -12.61
C LYS A 54 -13.38 10.47 -13.13
N LYS A 55 -13.79 9.25 -13.46
CA LYS A 55 -15.13 8.92 -13.97
C LYS A 55 -16.07 8.43 -12.87
N VAL A 56 -15.53 8.14 -11.68
CA VAL A 56 -16.31 7.68 -10.53
C VAL A 56 -16.97 8.88 -9.86
N LYS A 57 -18.29 8.78 -9.62
CA LYS A 57 -19.07 9.73 -8.83
C LYS A 57 -19.59 9.04 -7.59
N GLY A 58 -19.53 9.72 -6.45
CA GLY A 58 -20.08 9.20 -5.20
C GLY A 58 -21.58 8.89 -5.28
N SER A 59 -22.33 9.61 -6.12
CA SER A 59 -23.75 9.36 -6.40
C SER A 59 -24.04 7.99 -7.02
N ASP A 60 -23.05 7.40 -7.70
CA ASP A 60 -23.20 6.12 -8.40
C ASP A 60 -22.82 4.93 -7.49
N LEU A 61 -22.36 5.21 -6.27
CA LEU A 61 -21.92 4.23 -5.29
C LEU A 61 -22.96 4.07 -4.17
N PRO A 62 -23.03 2.90 -3.52
CA PRO A 62 -23.77 2.79 -2.27
C PRO A 62 -23.09 3.63 -1.17
N LYS A 63 -23.72 3.74 0.00
CA LYS A 63 -23.06 4.28 1.20
C LYS A 63 -21.69 3.59 1.37
N ILE A 64 -20.61 4.37 1.39
CA ILE A 64 -19.26 3.88 1.64
C ILE A 64 -18.96 4.07 3.13
N ASP A 65 -18.48 3.01 3.76
CA ASP A 65 -18.11 3.04 5.18
C ASP A 65 -16.58 3.17 5.35
N LEU A 66 -15.80 2.61 4.42
CA LEU A 66 -14.34 2.72 4.41
C LEU A 66 -13.83 3.20 3.05
N LEU A 67 -13.16 4.34 3.02
CA LEU A 67 -12.44 4.86 1.84
C LEU A 67 -10.93 4.68 2.01
N MET A 68 -10.27 3.99 1.09
CA MET A 68 -8.82 3.84 1.12
C MET A 68 -8.19 4.29 -0.19
N GLY A 69 -6.94 4.76 -0.16
CA GLY A 69 -6.19 4.98 -1.38
C GLY A 69 -4.79 5.55 -1.19
N GLY A 70 -3.93 5.31 -2.17
CA GLY A 70 -2.57 5.84 -2.21
C GLY A 70 -2.31 6.43 -3.58
N SER A 71 -2.45 7.75 -3.73
CA SER A 71 -2.34 8.37 -5.04
C SER A 71 -0.90 8.27 -5.59
N PRO A 72 -0.73 8.24 -6.93
CA PRO A 72 0.59 8.11 -7.53
C PRO A 72 1.58 9.18 -7.04
N CYS A 73 2.69 8.72 -6.43
CA CYS A 73 3.64 9.57 -5.71
C CYS A 73 4.77 10.14 -6.57
N GLN A 74 4.72 9.98 -7.90
CA GLN A 74 5.86 10.30 -8.76
C GLN A 74 6.25 11.78 -8.66
N ASP A 75 5.30 12.70 -8.57
CA ASP A 75 5.63 14.13 -8.44
C ASP A 75 5.91 14.55 -6.99
N LEU A 76 5.73 13.66 -6.00
CA LEU A 76 5.99 13.91 -4.57
C LEU A 76 7.34 13.35 -4.09
N SER A 77 7.81 12.28 -4.72
CA SER A 77 9.00 11.52 -4.29
C SER A 77 10.30 12.32 -4.37
N GLN A 78 11.15 12.21 -3.33
CA GLN A 78 12.50 12.79 -3.32
C GLN A 78 13.42 12.18 -4.38
N ALA A 79 13.11 10.98 -4.87
CA ALA A 79 13.87 10.34 -5.94
C ALA A 79 13.76 11.08 -7.29
N MET A 80 12.83 12.04 -7.41
CA MET A 80 12.60 12.82 -8.63
C MET A 80 13.26 14.20 -8.52
N LYS A 81 14.25 14.45 -9.38
CA LYS A 81 15.04 15.70 -9.40
C LYS A 81 14.18 16.95 -9.61
N ASN A 82 13.14 16.86 -10.46
CA ASN A 82 12.26 17.98 -10.83
C ASN A 82 10.82 17.78 -10.33
N ARG A 83 10.67 17.36 -9.06
CA ARG A 83 9.38 17.04 -8.45
C ARG A 83 8.45 18.26 -8.38
N LYS A 84 7.24 18.13 -8.95
CA LYS A 84 6.22 19.21 -9.00
C LYS A 84 5.22 19.18 -7.85
N GLY A 85 5.37 18.24 -6.91
CA GLY A 85 4.45 18.04 -5.79
C GLY A 85 3.04 17.72 -6.28
N LEU A 86 2.03 18.18 -5.53
CA LEU A 86 0.62 18.04 -5.91
C LEU A 86 0.21 18.85 -7.17
N GLY A 87 1.06 19.76 -7.66
CA GLY A 87 0.88 20.45 -8.94
C GLY A 87 1.32 19.63 -10.16
N GLY A 88 1.86 18.43 -9.96
CA GLY A 88 2.20 17.50 -11.04
C GLY A 88 0.99 16.73 -11.58
N THR A 89 1.07 16.26 -12.83
CA THR A 89 -0.06 15.60 -13.51
C THR A 89 -0.43 14.24 -12.92
N LYS A 90 0.50 13.55 -12.25
CA LYS A 90 0.22 12.25 -11.61
C LYS A 90 -0.21 12.42 -10.16
N SER A 91 0.49 13.27 -9.40
CA SER A 91 0.15 13.46 -7.98
C SER A 91 -1.09 14.33 -7.75
N SER A 92 -1.58 15.06 -8.76
CA SER A 92 -2.88 15.74 -8.70
C SER A 92 -4.08 14.80 -8.54
N LEU A 93 -3.91 13.49 -8.79
CA LEU A 93 -4.93 12.48 -8.50
C LEU A 93 -5.30 12.40 -7.01
N PHE A 94 -4.47 12.96 -6.11
CA PHE A 94 -4.88 13.22 -4.73
C PHE A 94 -6.20 13.99 -4.63
N PHE A 95 -6.44 14.97 -5.51
CA PHE A 95 -7.68 15.75 -5.48
C PHE A 95 -8.92 14.92 -5.86
N GLU A 96 -8.75 13.84 -6.62
CA GLU A 96 -9.84 12.88 -6.88
C GLU A 96 -10.18 12.06 -5.62
N PHE A 97 -9.16 11.73 -4.80
CA PHE A 97 -9.41 11.12 -3.49
C PHE A 97 -10.20 12.08 -2.60
N VAL A 98 -9.79 13.34 -2.50
CA VAL A 98 -10.50 14.37 -1.71
C VAL A 98 -11.93 14.56 -2.21
N ARG A 99 -12.13 14.64 -3.54
CA ARG A 99 -13.46 14.75 -4.14
C ARG A 99 -14.36 13.59 -3.71
N LEU A 100 -13.89 12.35 -3.83
CA LEU A 100 -14.66 11.17 -3.44
C LEU A 100 -14.82 11.04 -1.92
N PHE A 101 -13.86 11.52 -1.13
CA PHE A 101 -13.99 11.65 0.32
C PHE A 101 -15.16 12.58 0.69
N ASP A 102 -15.24 13.75 0.06
CA ASP A 102 -16.31 14.73 0.29
C ASP A 102 -17.68 14.26 -0.25
N GLU A 103 -17.71 13.60 -1.41
CA GLU A 103 -18.92 13.07 -2.03
C GLU A 103 -19.49 11.87 -1.28
N THR A 104 -18.65 10.95 -0.81
CA THR A 104 -19.09 9.69 -0.17
C THR A 104 -19.21 9.78 1.35
N LYS A 105 -18.53 10.76 1.98
CA LYS A 105 -18.52 11.00 3.43
C LYS A 105 -18.34 9.70 4.23
N PRO A 106 -17.24 8.96 3.98
CA PRO A 106 -17.04 7.65 4.56
C PRO A 106 -16.87 7.76 6.08
N GLU A 107 -17.27 6.71 6.80
CA GLU A 107 -17.08 6.65 8.25
C GLU A 107 -15.60 6.60 8.63
N TYR A 108 -14.83 5.79 7.91
CA TYR A 108 -13.38 5.69 8.03
C TYR A 108 -12.69 6.00 6.70
N PHE A 109 -11.52 6.63 6.78
CA PHE A 109 -10.65 6.75 5.62
C PHE A 109 -9.20 6.42 5.93
N LEU A 110 -8.46 5.99 4.92
CA LEU A 110 -7.01 5.79 4.96
C LEU A 110 -6.39 6.29 3.67
N PHE A 111 -5.56 7.32 3.76
CA PHE A 111 -4.77 7.83 2.65
C PHE A 111 -3.27 7.61 2.91
N GLU A 112 -2.55 7.05 1.94
CA GLU A 112 -1.11 6.79 2.03
C GLU A 112 -0.31 7.62 1.03
N ASN A 113 0.88 8.07 1.44
CA ASN A 113 1.88 8.60 0.51
C ASN A 113 3.33 8.47 1.02
N VAL A 114 4.30 8.84 0.18
CA VAL A 114 5.73 8.70 0.46
C VAL A 114 6.21 9.55 1.64
N GLY A 115 7.05 8.96 2.50
CA GLY A 115 7.64 9.66 3.65
C GLY A 115 8.58 10.83 3.32
N GLY A 116 8.98 10.94 2.04
CA GLY A 116 9.84 12.00 1.53
C GLY A 116 9.12 13.20 0.91
N ALA A 117 7.77 13.25 0.93
CA ALA A 117 7.00 14.38 0.43
C ALA A 117 7.48 15.71 1.05
N LYS A 118 7.36 16.83 0.33
CA LYS A 118 7.76 18.15 0.86
C LYS A 118 6.85 18.54 2.02
N LYS A 119 7.33 19.40 2.92
CA LYS A 119 6.54 19.87 4.06
C LYS A 119 5.27 20.59 3.61
N GLU A 120 5.34 21.33 2.52
CA GLU A 120 4.20 22.06 1.95
C GLU A 120 3.14 21.10 1.38
N ASP A 121 3.57 20.04 0.69
CA ASP A 121 2.67 19.00 0.20
C ASP A 121 2.01 18.24 1.37
N ILE A 122 2.79 17.89 2.40
CA ILE A 122 2.28 17.23 3.62
C ILE A 122 1.22 18.11 4.29
N LYS A 123 1.52 19.40 4.48
CA LYS A 123 0.60 20.37 5.07
C LYS A 123 -0.69 20.49 4.27
N LEU A 124 -0.60 20.59 2.94
CA LEU A 124 -1.78 20.67 2.08
C LEU A 124 -2.64 19.39 2.15
N ILE A 125 -2.02 18.20 2.20
CA ILE A 125 -2.76 16.94 2.37
C ILE A 125 -3.45 16.93 3.74
N SER A 126 -2.74 17.30 4.81
CA SER A 126 -3.30 17.37 6.17
C SER A 126 -4.48 18.35 6.25
N GLU A 127 -4.36 19.53 5.64
CA GLU A 127 -5.44 20.54 5.59
C GLU A 127 -6.68 20.01 4.85
N LYS A 128 -6.50 19.27 3.76
CA LYS A 128 -7.61 18.71 2.97
C LYS A 128 -8.29 17.52 3.64
N LEU A 129 -7.55 16.71 4.40
CA LEU A 129 -8.08 15.52 5.07
C LEU A 129 -8.45 15.77 6.54
N GLY A 130 -8.12 16.94 7.09
CA GLY A 130 -8.46 17.36 8.45
C GLY A 130 -7.66 16.65 9.56
N VAL A 131 -6.58 15.94 9.23
CA VAL A 131 -5.75 15.17 10.18
C VAL A 131 -4.27 15.27 9.81
N GLU A 132 -3.38 15.07 10.78
CA GLU A 132 -1.94 14.94 10.51
C GLU A 132 -1.55 13.47 10.24
N PRO A 133 -0.49 13.23 9.45
CA PRO A 133 -0.11 11.86 9.13
C PRO A 133 0.63 11.18 10.26
N ILE A 134 0.45 9.87 10.32
CA ILE A 134 1.29 8.96 11.09
C ILE A 134 2.39 8.47 10.16
N ARG A 135 3.65 8.65 10.59
CA ARG A 135 4.82 8.16 9.85
C ARG A 135 5.15 6.75 10.32
N ILE A 136 5.09 5.76 9.43
CA ILE A 136 5.45 4.36 9.75
C ILE A 136 6.49 3.87 8.76
N ASN A 137 7.53 3.22 9.27
CA ASN A 137 8.48 2.48 8.46
C ASN A 137 8.15 0.99 8.52
N SER A 138 7.96 0.35 7.36
CA SER A 138 7.71 -1.09 7.26
C SER A 138 8.83 -1.96 7.82
N SER A 139 9.99 -1.40 8.16
CA SER A 139 11.04 -2.13 8.85
C SER A 139 10.59 -2.74 10.18
N LEU A 140 9.55 -2.19 10.81
CA LEU A 140 8.98 -2.74 12.05
C LEU A 140 8.26 -4.08 11.83
N VAL A 141 7.75 -4.35 10.62
CA VAL A 141 6.90 -5.53 10.34
C VAL A 141 7.37 -6.36 9.14
N SER A 142 8.48 -6.00 8.52
CA SER A 142 9.03 -6.68 7.35
C SER A 142 10.56 -6.64 7.30
N GLY A 143 11.13 -7.50 6.45
CA GLY A 143 12.55 -7.49 6.10
C GLY A 143 12.96 -6.32 5.18
N ALA A 144 12.10 -5.34 4.92
CA ALA A 144 12.36 -4.23 4.01
C ALA A 144 12.13 -2.84 4.65
N LEU A 145 12.92 -1.85 4.24
CA LEU A 145 12.70 -0.45 4.56
C LEU A 145 11.57 0.11 3.70
N ARG A 146 10.59 0.80 4.29
CA ARG A 146 9.60 1.56 3.52
C ARG A 146 8.97 2.62 4.40
N ASN A 147 9.53 3.83 4.37
CA ASN A 147 9.01 4.97 5.11
C ASN A 147 7.84 5.62 4.37
N ARG A 148 6.66 5.67 5.02
CA ARG A 148 5.40 6.20 4.47
C ARG A 148 4.66 7.04 5.50
N LEU A 149 3.78 7.89 4.99
CA LEU A 149 2.85 8.73 5.74
C LEU A 149 1.44 8.21 5.50
N TYR A 150 0.67 8.14 6.58
CA TYR A 150 -0.71 7.65 6.57
C TYR A 150 -1.61 8.68 7.24
N TRP A 151 -2.56 9.23 6.51
CA TRP A 151 -3.62 10.10 7.02
C TRP A 151 -4.87 9.26 7.21
N THR A 152 -5.44 9.28 8.41
CA THR A 152 -6.61 8.47 8.74
C THR A 152 -7.31 9.01 9.97
N ASN A 153 -8.62 8.79 10.05
CA ASN A 153 -9.42 8.98 11.26
C ASN A 153 -9.66 7.67 12.04
N ILE A 154 -9.06 6.55 11.61
CA ILE A 154 -9.16 5.28 12.34
C ILE A 154 -8.49 5.45 13.71
N PRO A 155 -9.18 5.12 14.82
CA PRO A 155 -8.71 5.43 16.15
C PRO A 155 -7.51 4.56 16.56
N ASN A 156 -6.80 5.02 17.59
CA ASN A 156 -5.77 4.25 18.29
C ASN A 156 -4.58 3.76 17.43
N VAL A 157 -4.35 4.35 16.25
CA VAL A 157 -3.22 4.00 15.40
C VAL A 157 -1.93 4.54 16.02
N LYS A 158 -1.12 3.62 16.58
CA LYS A 158 0.23 3.88 17.10
C LYS A 158 1.28 3.28 16.16
N GLN A 159 2.56 3.39 16.51
CA GLN A 159 3.59 2.60 15.83
C GLN A 159 3.30 1.09 16.01
N PRO A 160 3.50 0.27 14.97
CA PRO A 160 3.48 -1.18 15.13
C PRO A 160 4.65 -1.64 15.98
N GLU A 161 4.47 -2.74 16.71
CA GLU A 161 5.56 -3.39 17.42
C GLU A 161 6.61 -3.92 16.44
N ASP A 162 7.89 -3.80 16.81
CA ASP A 162 8.98 -4.32 15.97
C ASP A 162 9.02 -5.85 16.06
N LYS A 163 8.68 -6.51 14.95
CA LYS A 163 8.76 -7.97 14.79
C LYS A 163 10.19 -8.46 14.62
N ASN A 164 11.18 -7.58 14.56
CA ASN A 164 12.61 -7.87 14.41
C ASN A 164 12.96 -8.72 13.17
N ILE A 165 12.12 -8.70 12.14
CA ILE A 165 12.27 -9.50 10.91
C ILE A 165 13.41 -8.95 10.05
N LYS A 166 14.48 -9.69 9.84
CA LYS A 166 15.63 -9.28 9.02
C LYS A 166 15.40 -9.62 7.55
N LEU A 167 16.18 -9.01 6.65
CA LEU A 167 16.23 -9.42 5.24
C LEU A 167 16.57 -10.90 5.11
N GLN A 168 17.55 -11.36 5.90
CA GLN A 168 17.96 -12.77 5.90
C GLN A 168 16.80 -13.73 6.18
N ASP A 169 15.85 -13.35 7.04
CA ASP A 169 14.73 -14.20 7.47
C ASP A 169 13.68 -14.39 6.37
N ILE A 170 13.67 -13.53 5.35
CA ILE A 170 12.70 -13.59 4.25
C ILE A 170 13.27 -14.19 2.96
N LEU A 171 14.57 -14.51 2.91
CA LEU A 171 15.21 -15.12 1.75
C LEU A 171 14.75 -16.58 1.54
N GLU A 172 14.70 -17.02 0.29
CA GLU A 172 14.55 -18.44 -0.05
C GLU A 172 15.89 -19.17 0.03
N SER A 173 16.98 -18.47 -0.31
CA SER A 173 18.34 -18.99 -0.29
C SER A 173 19.37 -17.86 -0.26
N GLY A 174 20.62 -18.18 0.07
CA GLY A 174 21.71 -17.22 0.07
C GLY A 174 21.76 -16.34 1.33
N TYR A 175 22.57 -15.29 1.25
CA TYR A 175 23.00 -14.48 2.37
C TYR A 175 22.81 -12.99 2.08
N ALA A 176 22.28 -12.28 3.07
CA ALA A 176 22.17 -10.83 3.07
C ALA A 176 23.31 -10.20 3.90
N ASP A 177 23.97 -9.20 3.33
CA ASP A 177 24.94 -8.34 4.02
C ASP A 177 24.25 -7.16 4.75
N ARG A 178 23.05 -6.78 4.31
CA ARG A 178 22.22 -5.74 4.94
C ARG A 178 21.16 -6.33 5.86
N LEU A 179 20.87 -5.61 6.94
CA LEU A 179 19.81 -5.98 7.88
C LEU A 179 18.41 -5.97 7.26
N LYS A 180 18.16 -5.06 6.30
CA LYS A 180 16.88 -4.89 5.61
C LYS A 180 17.12 -4.70 4.11
N ALA A 181 16.20 -5.19 3.28
CA ALA A 181 16.09 -4.74 1.90
C ALA A 181 15.80 -3.24 1.86
N ARG A 182 16.22 -2.56 0.79
CA ARG A 182 15.76 -1.19 0.56
C ARG A 182 14.29 -1.19 0.17
N ALA A 183 13.68 -0.01 0.18
CA ALA A 183 12.33 0.15 -0.38
C ALA A 183 12.29 -0.38 -1.81
N LEU A 184 11.34 -1.28 -2.08
CA LEU A 184 11.05 -1.74 -3.43
C LEU A 184 10.51 -0.58 -4.27
N LEU A 185 11.02 -0.47 -5.48
CA LEU A 185 10.71 0.60 -6.42
C LEU A 185 10.33 -0.02 -7.77
N SER A 186 9.65 0.75 -8.61
CA SER A 186 9.36 0.33 -9.98
C SER A 186 10.62 0.00 -10.80
N SER A 187 11.79 0.52 -10.41
CA SER A 187 13.08 0.16 -11.03
C SER A 187 13.48 -1.30 -10.80
N ASP A 188 12.94 -1.97 -9.79
CA ASP A 188 13.18 -3.40 -9.55
C ASP A 188 12.61 -4.29 -10.66
N SER A 189 11.70 -3.77 -11.49
CA SER A 189 11.19 -4.43 -12.70
C SER A 189 12.18 -4.50 -13.85
N ARG A 190 13.35 -3.85 -13.73
CA ARG A 190 14.38 -3.78 -14.77
C ARG A 190 15.73 -4.21 -14.19
N PRO A 191 15.88 -5.49 -13.79
CA PRO A 191 17.12 -5.97 -13.20
C PRO A 191 18.27 -5.90 -14.22
N LEU A 192 19.43 -5.43 -13.76
CA LEU A 192 20.68 -5.54 -14.52
C LEU A 192 21.10 -7.01 -14.62
N ARG A 193 21.59 -7.45 -15.78
CA ARG A 193 22.05 -8.83 -15.98
C ARG A 193 23.53 -9.04 -15.68
N ASP A 194 24.33 -7.99 -15.87
CA ASP A 194 25.76 -8.01 -15.63
C ASP A 194 26.08 -7.84 -14.14
N LYS A 195 26.71 -8.85 -13.53
CA LYS A 195 27.00 -8.89 -12.09
C LYS A 195 27.85 -7.70 -11.62
N LYS A 196 28.84 -7.28 -12.41
CA LYS A 196 29.70 -6.12 -12.10
C LYS A 196 28.88 -4.84 -12.02
N ARG A 197 27.98 -4.61 -12.99
CA ARG A 197 27.05 -3.47 -12.98
C ARG A 197 26.05 -3.55 -11.84
N MET A 198 25.56 -4.74 -11.51
CA MET A 198 24.68 -4.95 -10.36
C MET A 198 25.35 -4.48 -9.06
N LEU A 199 26.57 -4.96 -8.80
CA LEU A 199 27.33 -4.63 -7.60
C LEU A 199 27.77 -3.17 -7.57
N HIS A 200 28.22 -2.64 -8.72
CA HIS A 200 28.51 -1.22 -8.84
C HIS A 200 27.29 -0.37 -8.44
N ARG A 201 26.10 -0.71 -8.94
CA ARG A 201 24.86 -0.03 -8.52
C ARG A 201 24.59 -0.22 -7.03
N TYR A 202 24.80 -1.42 -6.51
CA TYR A 202 24.57 -1.76 -5.11
C TYR A 202 25.43 -0.95 -4.13
N TYR A 203 26.73 -0.92 -4.35
CA TYR A 203 27.69 -0.22 -3.50
C TYR A 203 27.67 1.30 -3.71
N ASN A 204 27.56 1.77 -4.96
CA ASN A 204 27.69 3.21 -5.23
C ASN A 204 26.41 3.99 -5.03
N THR A 205 25.25 3.37 -5.31
CA THR A 205 23.98 4.09 -5.28
C THR A 205 23.11 3.68 -4.11
N GLY A 206 23.31 2.49 -3.54
CA GLY A 206 22.39 1.92 -2.55
C GLY A 206 20.99 1.60 -3.11
N PHE A 207 20.69 1.97 -4.36
CA PHE A 207 19.40 1.79 -5.04
C PHE A 207 19.24 0.40 -5.68
N THR A 208 19.71 -0.64 -4.99
CA THR A 208 19.31 -2.03 -5.21
C THR A 208 19.48 -2.88 -3.95
N THR A 209 18.78 -4.01 -3.88
CA THR A 209 19.06 -5.07 -2.91
C THR A 209 19.62 -6.26 -3.66
N ILE A 210 20.71 -6.81 -3.16
CA ILE A 210 21.37 -8.00 -3.70
C ILE A 210 21.42 -9.06 -2.60
N VAL A 211 21.32 -10.32 -3.02
CA VAL A 211 21.53 -11.50 -2.20
C VAL A 211 22.77 -12.21 -2.73
N PHE A 212 23.66 -12.64 -1.85
CA PHE A 212 24.85 -13.39 -2.20
C PHE A 212 24.58 -14.88 -2.09
N ASP A 213 25.10 -15.69 -3.00
CA ASP A 213 24.84 -17.13 -2.98
C ASP A 213 25.63 -17.84 -1.86
N ASP A 214 26.76 -17.25 -1.43
CA ASP A 214 27.65 -17.78 -0.38
C ASP A 214 28.02 -16.72 0.67
N LYS A 215 28.50 -17.19 1.84
CA LYS A 215 28.92 -16.33 2.97
C LYS A 215 30.16 -15.49 2.68
N GLY A 216 30.96 -15.86 1.70
CA GLY A 216 32.10 -15.07 1.23
C GLY A 216 31.66 -13.80 0.50
N MET A 217 30.38 -13.70 0.12
CA MET A 217 29.77 -12.52 -0.51
C MET A 217 30.55 -12.07 -1.76
N THR A 218 30.95 -13.07 -2.57
CA THR A 218 31.79 -12.85 -3.73
C THR A 218 31.04 -12.15 -4.87
N PRO A 219 31.67 -11.21 -5.59
CA PRO A 219 31.04 -10.46 -6.68
C PRO A 219 30.43 -11.33 -7.80
N GLU A 220 30.99 -12.50 -8.02
CA GLU A 220 30.61 -13.43 -9.09
C GLU A 220 29.26 -14.13 -8.78
N ASN A 221 28.92 -14.24 -7.49
CA ASN A 221 27.82 -15.07 -6.98
C ASN A 221 26.78 -14.23 -6.25
N CYS A 222 26.09 -13.37 -7.00
CA CYS A 222 25.05 -12.50 -6.44
C CYS A 222 23.81 -12.40 -7.32
N ARG A 223 22.63 -12.28 -6.73
CA ARG A 223 21.34 -12.21 -7.44
C ARG A 223 20.45 -11.11 -6.88
N TYR A 224 19.43 -10.74 -7.65
CA TYR A 224 18.32 -9.96 -7.11
C TYR A 224 17.37 -10.85 -6.32
N LEU A 225 16.50 -10.19 -5.55
CA LEU A 225 15.39 -10.85 -4.87
C LEU A 225 14.52 -11.60 -5.87
N THR A 226 14.16 -12.84 -5.52
CA THR A 226 13.18 -13.64 -6.25
C THR A 226 11.79 -13.02 -6.14
N GLN A 227 10.84 -13.53 -6.91
CA GLN A 227 9.46 -13.07 -6.83
C GLN A 227 8.84 -13.30 -5.44
N THR A 228 9.06 -14.48 -4.86
CA THR A 228 8.58 -14.81 -3.51
C THR A 228 9.23 -13.94 -2.44
N GLU A 229 10.52 -13.62 -2.57
CA GLU A 229 11.19 -12.71 -1.64
C GLU A 229 10.67 -11.27 -1.75
N LEU A 230 10.31 -10.82 -2.96
CA LEU A 230 9.64 -9.52 -3.17
C LEU A 230 8.26 -9.50 -2.51
N GLU A 231 7.47 -10.57 -2.61
CA GLU A 231 6.18 -10.70 -1.94
C GLU A 231 6.35 -10.62 -0.41
N ARG A 232 7.33 -11.36 0.13
CA ARG A 232 7.66 -11.33 1.56
C ARG A 232 8.14 -9.96 2.05
N CYS A 233 8.87 -9.19 1.24
CA CYS A 233 9.24 -7.81 1.56
C CYS A 233 8.02 -6.91 1.84
N MET A 234 6.87 -7.21 1.23
CA MET A 234 5.64 -6.42 1.37
C MET A 234 4.56 -7.13 2.19
N ASN A 235 4.91 -8.24 2.86
CA ASN A 235 4.01 -9.12 3.61
C ASN A 235 2.80 -9.62 2.79
N LEU A 236 2.96 -9.78 1.47
CA LEU A 236 1.95 -10.41 0.63
C LEU A 236 1.94 -11.93 0.84
N PRO A 237 0.81 -12.62 0.60
CA PRO A 237 0.80 -14.08 0.53
C PRO A 237 1.84 -14.59 -0.48
N VAL A 238 2.52 -15.69 -0.17
CA VAL A 238 3.46 -16.32 -1.09
C VAL A 238 2.68 -16.85 -2.30
N GLY A 239 3.14 -16.51 -3.50
CA GLY A 239 2.48 -16.87 -4.76
C GLY A 239 1.40 -15.88 -5.22
N TYR A 240 1.17 -14.78 -4.48
CA TYR A 240 0.14 -13.79 -4.79
C TYR A 240 0.28 -13.17 -6.20
N THR A 241 1.50 -13.09 -6.72
CA THR A 241 1.79 -12.55 -8.05
C THR A 241 2.21 -13.62 -9.06
N SER A 242 2.05 -14.91 -8.74
CA SER A 242 2.53 -16.04 -9.56
C SER A 242 2.01 -16.07 -11.00
N MET A 243 0.88 -15.43 -11.27
CA MET A 243 0.29 -15.29 -12.61
C MET A 243 1.07 -14.34 -13.55
N VAL A 244 2.03 -13.59 -13.03
CA VAL A 244 2.91 -12.73 -13.84
C VAL A 244 4.38 -13.06 -13.61
N LYS A 245 5.22 -12.73 -14.61
CA LYS A 245 6.68 -12.88 -14.49
C LYS A 245 7.23 -11.95 -13.40
N ARG A 246 8.34 -12.37 -12.78
CA ARG A 246 9.04 -11.66 -11.69
C ARG A 246 9.21 -10.16 -11.90
N ASP A 247 9.55 -9.71 -13.11
CA ASP A 247 9.76 -8.27 -13.38
C ASP A 247 8.45 -7.46 -13.34
N LYS A 248 7.35 -8.05 -13.82
CA LYS A 248 6.01 -7.47 -13.69
C LYS A 248 5.55 -7.50 -12.23
N ALA A 249 5.78 -8.60 -11.53
CA ALA A 249 5.53 -8.69 -10.09
C ALA A 249 6.29 -7.59 -9.33
N ALA A 250 7.59 -7.41 -9.58
CA ALA A 250 8.40 -6.38 -8.95
C ALA A 250 7.86 -4.96 -9.16
N PHE A 251 7.35 -4.66 -10.37
CA PHE A 251 6.72 -3.37 -10.66
C PHE A 251 5.48 -3.14 -9.78
N HIS A 252 4.56 -4.10 -9.74
CA HIS A 252 3.30 -3.95 -9.01
C HIS A 252 3.48 -4.01 -7.49
N ILE A 253 4.32 -4.93 -6.99
CA ILE A 253 4.68 -5.04 -5.57
C ILE A 253 5.35 -3.75 -5.07
N GLY A 254 6.26 -3.15 -5.86
CA GLY A 254 6.92 -1.90 -5.46
C GLY A 254 5.95 -0.72 -5.30
N ASN A 255 4.89 -0.69 -6.11
CA ASN A 255 3.84 0.32 -6.04
C ASN A 255 2.76 0.01 -4.97
N GLY A 256 2.60 -1.25 -4.56
CA GLY A 256 1.63 -1.66 -3.53
C GLY A 256 2.01 -1.25 -2.10
N TRP A 257 1.13 -1.55 -1.15
CA TRP A 257 1.36 -1.33 0.28
C TRP A 257 1.99 -2.52 0.98
N THR A 258 2.68 -2.25 2.08
CA THR A 258 3.11 -3.29 3.01
C THR A 258 1.89 -3.75 3.79
N VAL A 259 1.41 -4.97 3.53
CA VAL A 259 0.11 -5.46 4.01
C VAL A 259 -0.01 -5.40 5.53
N ASP A 260 1.05 -5.76 6.26
CA ASP A 260 1.01 -5.76 7.73
C ASP A 260 0.92 -4.36 8.34
N VAL A 261 1.43 -3.32 7.66
CA VAL A 261 1.23 -1.93 8.11
C VAL A 261 -0.23 -1.52 7.94
N ILE A 262 -0.83 -1.89 6.81
CA ILE A 262 -2.24 -1.59 6.55
C ILE A 262 -3.13 -2.37 7.53
N ALA A 263 -2.85 -3.65 7.77
CA ALA A 263 -3.57 -4.44 8.76
C ALA A 263 -3.43 -3.85 10.18
N HIS A 264 -2.24 -3.38 10.56
CA HIS A 264 -2.03 -2.71 11.84
C HIS A 264 -2.91 -1.45 12.00
N ILE A 265 -3.02 -0.64 10.94
CA ILE A 265 -3.88 0.55 10.94
C ILE A 265 -5.36 0.15 11.01
N LEU A 266 -5.80 -0.75 10.11
CA LEU A 266 -7.20 -1.17 10.00
C LEU A 266 -7.71 -1.92 11.24
N LYS A 267 -6.83 -2.52 12.06
CA LYS A 267 -7.20 -3.12 13.35
C LYS A 267 -7.92 -2.12 14.27
N GLY A 268 -7.63 -0.82 14.18
CA GLY A 268 -8.33 0.21 14.96
C GLY A 268 -9.83 0.32 14.68
N MET A 269 -10.31 -0.25 13.56
CA MET A 269 -11.75 -0.35 13.27
C MET A 269 -12.44 -1.47 14.06
N ASN A 270 -11.71 -2.46 14.60
CA ASN A 270 -12.32 -3.58 15.34
C ASN A 270 -12.85 -3.19 16.73
N ASP A 271 -12.42 -2.06 17.27
CA ASP A 271 -12.97 -1.50 18.51
C ASP A 271 -14.32 -0.76 18.25
N TYR A 272 -14.80 -0.76 17.01
CA TYR A 272 -16.05 -0.13 16.62
C TYR A 272 -17.24 -1.03 16.93
N VAL A 273 -18.02 -0.64 17.95
CA VAL A 273 -19.42 -1.06 18.10
C VAL A 273 -20.22 -0.23 17.09
N PRO A 274 -20.97 -0.83 16.14
CA PRO A 274 -21.86 -0.09 15.26
C PRO A 274 -22.72 0.87 16.07
N LYS A 275 -22.75 2.16 15.71
CA LYS A 275 -23.80 3.04 16.20
C LYS A 275 -25.12 2.48 15.67
N ILE A 276 -25.82 1.75 16.53
CA ILE A 276 -27.21 1.39 16.28
C ILE A 276 -27.95 2.72 16.23
N ASP A 277 -28.40 3.08 15.03
CA ASP A 277 -29.32 4.18 14.84
C ASP A 277 -30.67 3.79 15.47
N CYS A 278 -30.88 4.21 16.72
CA CYS A 278 -32.13 3.99 17.43
C CYS A 278 -33.25 4.94 16.99
N SER A 279 -33.10 5.69 15.88
CA SER A 279 -34.15 6.59 15.37
C SER A 279 -35.43 5.86 14.87
N HIS A 280 -35.47 4.53 14.92
CA HIS A 280 -36.65 3.73 14.58
C HIS A 280 -37.30 2.99 15.77
N VAL A 281 -36.85 3.24 17.01
CA VAL A 281 -37.50 2.72 18.22
C VAL A 281 -38.29 3.84 18.91
N GLN A 282 -39.22 4.45 18.18
CA GLN A 282 -40.38 5.11 18.76
C GLN A 282 -41.62 4.66 17.99
N ASN A 283 -42.67 4.33 18.73
CA ASN A 283 -43.99 3.84 18.30
C ASN A 283 -44.11 2.35 17.94
N LYS A 284 -44.14 1.50 18.98
CA LYS A 284 -45.28 0.58 19.20
C LYS A 284 -45.47 0.36 20.70
N GLY A 285 -46.49 1.02 21.25
CA GLY A 285 -46.88 0.87 22.65
C GLY A 285 -48.11 1.71 22.97
N ASN A 286 -49.22 1.41 22.31
CA ASN A 286 -50.56 1.80 22.77
C ASN A 286 -51.47 0.57 22.70
N MET A 287 -52.34 0.45 23.71
CA MET A 287 -53.42 -0.55 23.93
C MET A 287 -53.02 -1.84 24.66
N ALA A 288 -53.15 -1.85 25.99
CA ALA A 288 -54.36 -2.27 26.70
C ALA A 288 -54.33 -1.74 28.15
#